data_AF-A0A9E1Q5T7-F1
#
_entry.id   AF-A0A9E1Q5T7-F1
#
_cell.length_a   1.000
_cell.length_b   1.000
_cell.length_c   1.000
_cell.angle_alpha   90.00
_cell.angle_beta   90.00
_cell.angle_gamma   90.00
#
_symmetry.space_group_name_H-M   'P 1'
#
loop_
_entity.id
_entity.type
_entity.pdbx_description
1 polymer ?
#
loop_
_entity_poly.entity_id
_entity_poly.type
_entity_poly.pdbx_seq_one_letter_code
_entity_poly.pdbx_strand_id
1 'polypeptide(L)'
;MSDEPKQEIEKVEQEQEGVPHFVTPLLHIARQVGEHVLSAMEHEETVAVLTTITGSNQGQQVISVPLTAEHMQQVHSLISEIHTSDEPESVACVGFHCLLDQEETEEDS
;
A
#
# COMPACT_ATOMS: atom_id res chain seq x y z
N MET A 1 -21.18 -51.32 18.47
CA MET A 1 -19.78 -51.17 18.89
C MET A 1 -19.01 -50.67 17.68
N SER A 2 -18.88 -49.37 17.58
CA SER A 2 -17.96 -48.69 16.65
C SER A 2 -17.40 -47.53 17.46
N ASP A 3 -16.18 -47.71 17.96
CA ASP A 3 -15.39 -46.70 18.64
C ASP A 3 -14.86 -45.72 17.58
N GLU A 4 -15.32 -44.47 17.64
CA GLU A 4 -14.63 -43.34 17.02
C GLU A 4 -13.78 -42.63 18.09
N PRO A 5 -12.51 -42.28 17.80
CA PRO A 5 -11.65 -41.68 18.80
C PRO A 5 -12.09 -40.23 19.04
N LYS A 6 -12.62 -39.96 20.23
CA LYS A 6 -12.80 -38.60 20.73
C LYS A 6 -11.42 -37.98 20.92
N GLN A 7 -11.07 -37.00 20.08
CA GLN A 7 -9.95 -36.11 20.35
C GLN A 7 -10.31 -35.26 21.56
N GLU A 8 -9.76 -35.64 22.70
CA GLU A 8 -9.78 -34.89 23.94
C GLU A 8 -8.91 -33.65 23.75
N ILE A 9 -9.56 -32.50 23.59
CA ILE A 9 -8.88 -31.20 23.58
C ILE A 9 -8.45 -30.97 25.03
N GLU A 10 -7.18 -31.27 25.33
CA GLU A 10 -6.56 -30.87 26.59
C GLU A 10 -6.62 -29.35 26.71
N LYS A 11 -7.57 -28.89 27.52
CA LYS A 11 -7.70 -27.50 27.91
C LYS A 11 -6.60 -27.23 28.93
N VAL A 12 -5.45 -26.74 28.44
CA VAL A 12 -4.37 -26.28 29.31
C VAL A 12 -4.81 -24.95 29.95
N GLU A 13 -5.56 -25.05 31.04
CA GLU A 13 -5.83 -23.92 31.93
C GLU A 13 -4.56 -23.60 32.72
N GLN A 14 -3.70 -22.76 32.15
CA GLN A 14 -2.70 -22.05 32.94
C GLN A 14 -3.38 -20.84 33.58
N GLU A 15 -3.70 -20.97 34.88
CA GLU A 15 -3.97 -19.81 35.74
C GLU A 15 -2.72 -18.92 35.75
N GLN A 16 -2.71 -17.90 34.89
CA GLN A 16 -1.74 -16.81 35.00
C GLN A 16 -2.38 -15.69 35.83
N GLU A 17 -2.04 -15.63 37.12
CA GLU A 17 -2.13 -14.41 37.91
C GLU A 17 -1.20 -13.37 37.26
N GLY A 18 -1.77 -12.50 36.44
CA GLY A 18 -1.03 -11.49 35.71
C GLY A 18 -1.96 -10.44 35.12
N VAL A 19 -1.42 -9.23 34.94
CA VAL A 19 -2.12 -8.10 34.30
C VAL A 19 -2.79 -8.57 33.00
N PRO A 20 -4.06 -8.22 32.73
CA PRO A 20 -4.74 -8.68 31.52
C PRO A 20 -3.96 -8.23 30.27
N HIS A 21 -3.43 -9.21 29.54
CA HIS A 21 -2.72 -8.99 28.29
C HIS A 21 -3.70 -9.04 27.12
N PHE A 22 -3.91 -7.90 26.47
CA PHE A 22 -4.67 -7.82 25.23
C PHE A 22 -3.74 -8.02 24.05
N VAL A 23 -3.59 -9.27 23.61
CA VAL A 23 -2.79 -9.63 22.42
C VAL A 23 -3.69 -9.56 21.19
N THR A 24 -3.53 -8.53 20.37
CA THR A 24 -4.16 -8.47 19.04
C THR A 24 -3.17 -8.94 18.00
N PRO A 25 -3.48 -9.98 17.19
CA PRO A 25 -2.61 -10.38 16.11
C PRO A 25 -2.53 -9.26 15.07
N LEU A 26 -1.32 -8.81 14.75
CA LEU A 26 -1.09 -7.95 13.59
C LEU A 26 -1.47 -8.76 12.34
N LEU A 27 -2.45 -8.28 11.59
CA LEU A 27 -2.87 -8.93 10.35
C LEU A 27 -1.69 -8.94 9.37
N HIS A 28 -1.48 -10.07 8.70
CA HIS A 28 -0.51 -10.14 7.62
C HIS A 28 -0.93 -9.15 6.53
N ILE A 29 0.02 -8.41 5.95
CA ILE A 29 -0.28 -7.34 4.96
C ILE A 29 -1.22 -7.85 3.86
N ALA A 30 -1.01 -9.05 3.36
CA ALA A 30 -1.86 -9.69 2.35
C ALA A 30 -3.34 -9.78 2.76
N ARG A 31 -3.61 -10.10 4.04
CA ARG A 31 -4.98 -10.17 4.57
C ARG A 31 -5.61 -8.78 4.67
N GLN A 32 -4.85 -7.80 5.16
CA GLN A 32 -5.33 -6.42 5.26
C GLN A 32 -5.65 -5.84 3.88
N VAL A 33 -4.77 -6.04 2.90
CA VAL A 33 -5.02 -5.65 1.50
C VAL A 33 -6.27 -6.35 0.96
N GLY A 34 -6.42 -7.66 1.19
CA GLY A 34 -7.60 -8.41 0.76
C GLY A 34 -8.91 -7.86 1.35
N GLU A 35 -8.94 -7.60 2.65
CA GLU A 35 -10.10 -7.01 3.35
C GLU A 35 -10.43 -5.61 2.80
N HIS A 36 -9.43 -4.77 2.56
CA HIS A 36 -9.63 -3.46 1.95
C HIS A 36 -10.18 -3.55 0.52
N VAL A 37 -9.64 -4.45 -0.30
CA VAL A 37 -10.08 -4.61 -1.69
C VAL A 37 -11.53 -5.08 -1.73
N LEU A 38 -11.89 -6.09 -0.93
CA LEU A 38 -13.27 -6.57 -0.86
C LEU A 38 -14.23 -5.47 -0.43
N SER A 39 -13.90 -4.75 0.64
CA SER A 39 -14.73 -3.64 1.13
C SER A 39 -14.85 -2.50 0.10
N ALA A 40 -13.76 -2.18 -0.61
CA ALA A 40 -13.77 -1.17 -1.67
C ALA A 40 -14.65 -1.58 -2.86
N MET A 41 -14.68 -2.87 -3.22
CA MET A 41 -15.51 -3.39 -4.31
C MET A 41 -17.01 -3.47 -3.97
N GLU A 42 -17.40 -3.37 -2.70
CA GLU A 42 -18.80 -3.28 -2.29
C GLU A 42 -19.43 -1.92 -2.66
N HIS A 43 -18.62 -0.90 -2.96
CA HIS A 43 -19.10 0.39 -3.46
C HIS A 43 -19.43 0.31 -4.95
N GLU A 44 -20.68 0.62 -5.31
CA GLU A 44 -21.28 0.37 -6.63
C GLU A 44 -20.50 0.95 -7.83
N GLU A 45 -19.85 2.10 -7.65
CA GLU A 45 -19.13 2.80 -8.73
C GLU A 45 -17.66 2.39 -8.85
N THR A 46 -17.17 1.52 -7.96
CA THR A 46 -15.75 1.17 -7.89
C THR A 46 -15.41 0.16 -8.97
N VAL A 47 -14.41 0.49 -9.79
CA VAL A 47 -13.90 -0.38 -10.86
C VAL A 47 -12.48 -0.86 -10.61
N ALA A 48 -11.74 -0.20 -9.72
CA ALA A 48 -10.38 -0.56 -9.33
C ALA A 48 -10.07 -0.10 -7.90
N VAL A 49 -9.00 -0.66 -7.29
CA VAL A 49 -8.54 -0.26 -5.96
C VAL A 49 -7.04 0.02 -6.00
N LEU A 50 -6.64 1.24 -5.70
CA LEU A 50 -5.23 1.61 -5.56
C LEU A 50 -4.77 1.34 -4.13
N THR A 51 -3.77 0.48 -3.94
CA THR A 51 -3.22 0.18 -2.62
C THR A 51 -1.77 0.62 -2.52
N THR A 52 -1.43 1.33 -1.45
CA THR A 52 -0.08 1.81 -1.16
C THR A 52 0.28 1.56 0.31
N ILE A 53 1.58 1.48 0.60
CA ILE A 53 2.11 1.41 1.95
C ILE A 53 2.79 2.73 2.26
N THR A 54 2.33 3.42 3.28
CA THR A 54 2.92 4.69 3.74
C THR A 54 3.65 4.49 5.07
N GLY A 55 4.64 5.33 5.33
CA GLY A 55 5.34 5.39 6.62
C GLY A 55 4.93 6.63 7.39
N SER A 56 4.67 6.47 8.70
CA SER A 56 4.43 7.57 9.63
C SER A 56 5.29 7.41 10.89
N ASN A 57 5.29 8.41 11.76
CA ASN A 57 5.90 8.31 13.09
C ASN A 57 5.31 7.17 13.95
N GLN A 58 4.14 6.65 13.58
CA GLN A 58 3.47 5.52 14.24
C GLN A 58 3.69 4.18 13.55
N GLY A 59 4.50 4.12 12.48
CA GLY A 59 4.83 2.90 11.74
C GLY A 59 4.27 2.86 10.32
N GLN A 60 4.37 1.68 9.71
CA GLN A 60 3.88 1.41 8.36
C GLN A 60 2.37 1.24 8.37
N GLN A 61 1.70 1.83 7.37
CA GLN A 61 0.25 1.77 7.21
C GLN A 61 -0.09 1.37 5.78
N VAL A 62 -1.02 0.43 5.63
CA VAL A 62 -1.60 0.07 4.33
C VAL A 62 -2.79 0.98 4.08
N ILE A 63 -2.80 1.68 2.94
CA ILE A 63 -3.89 2.55 2.52
C ILE A 63 -4.41 2.02 1.19
N SER A 64 -5.71 1.81 1.08
CA SER A 64 -6.39 1.38 -0.13
C SER A 64 -7.49 2.36 -0.49
N VAL A 65 -7.52 2.79 -1.76
CA VAL A 65 -8.42 3.83 -2.26
C VAL A 65 -9.26 3.25 -3.40
N PRO A 66 -10.59 3.20 -3.28
CA PRO A 66 -11.48 2.82 -4.38
C PRO A 66 -11.42 3.88 -5.49
N LEU A 67 -11.34 3.42 -6.74
CA LEU A 67 -11.34 4.26 -7.92
C LEU A 67 -12.59 3.99 -8.75
N THR A 68 -13.26 5.06 -9.17
CA THR A 68 -14.33 5.02 -10.16
C THR A 68 -13.75 4.95 -11.57
N ALA A 69 -14.61 4.74 -12.57
CA ALA A 69 -14.19 4.78 -13.97
C ALA A 69 -13.56 6.12 -14.36
N GLU A 70 -14.06 7.24 -13.83
CA GLU A 70 -13.50 8.57 -14.03
C GLU A 70 -12.09 8.69 -13.43
N HIS A 71 -11.91 8.26 -12.18
CA HIS A 71 -10.59 8.27 -11.54
C HIS A 71 -9.58 7.40 -12.32
N MET A 72 -10.00 6.25 -12.84
CA MET A 72 -9.14 5.41 -13.67
C MET A 72 -8.73 6.09 -14.97
N GLN A 73 -9.63 6.82 -15.62
CA GLN A 73 -9.28 7.60 -16.82
C GLN A 73 -8.21 8.66 -16.51
N GLN A 74 -8.37 9.39 -15.40
CA GLN A 74 -7.38 10.37 -14.96
C GLN A 74 -6.01 9.74 -14.69
N VAL A 75 -5.98 8.59 -14.01
CA VAL A 75 -4.74 7.84 -13.78
C VAL A 75 -4.09 7.44 -15.10
N HIS A 76 -4.86 6.92 -16.06
CA HIS A 76 -4.34 6.57 -17.38
C HIS A 76 -3.78 7.78 -18.14
N SER A 77 -4.45 8.93 -18.09
CA SER A 77 -3.96 10.17 -18.70
C SER A 77 -2.62 10.58 -18.10
N LEU A 78 -2.51 10.63 -16.77
CA LEU A 78 -1.26 10.97 -16.08
C LEU A 78 -0.12 10.02 -16.45
N ILE A 79 -0.39 8.71 -16.46
CA ILE A 79 0.60 7.71 -16.86
C ILE A 79 1.02 7.93 -18.32
N SER A 80 0.09 8.26 -19.22
CA SER A 80 0.41 8.51 -20.64
C SER A 80 1.24 9.78 -20.84
N GLU A 81 0.98 10.84 -20.08
CA GLU A 81 1.76 12.09 -20.09
C GLU A 81 3.20 11.83 -19.65
N ILE A 82 3.39 11.06 -18.56
CA ILE A 82 4.72 10.67 -18.07
C ILE A 82 5.49 9.85 -19.11
N HIS A 83 4.83 8.92 -19.81
CA HIS A 83 5.50 8.13 -20.87
C HIS A 83 5.82 8.94 -22.13
N THR A 84 5.11 10.05 -22.37
CA THR A 84 5.33 10.93 -23.52
C THR A 84 6.36 12.02 -23.22
N SER A 85 6.55 12.35 -21.94
CA SER A 85 7.66 13.16 -21.45
C SER A 85 8.94 12.32 -21.49
N ASP A 86 9.56 12.26 -22.67
CA ASP A 86 10.82 11.57 -22.95
C ASP A 86 11.86 11.80 -21.84
N GLU A 87 12.43 10.68 -21.36
CA GLU A 87 13.61 10.49 -20.50
C GLU A 87 13.81 11.47 -19.32
N PRO A 88 14.17 11.00 -18.10
CA PRO A 88 14.69 11.93 -17.10
C PRO A 88 15.91 12.62 -17.72
N GLU A 89 15.91 13.95 -17.77
CA GLU A 89 17.10 14.72 -18.12
C GLU A 89 18.27 14.16 -17.31
N SER A 90 19.14 13.42 -18.00
CA SER A 90 20.25 12.76 -17.35
C SER A 90 21.31 13.82 -17.11
N VAL A 91 21.21 14.55 -16.01
CA VAL A 91 22.26 15.47 -15.61
C VAL A 91 23.52 14.64 -15.37
N ALA A 92 24.53 14.83 -16.23
CA ALA A 92 25.79 14.11 -16.11
C ALA A 92 26.50 14.58 -14.83
N CYS A 93 26.39 13.79 -13.76
CA CYS A 93 27.06 14.07 -12.50
C CYS A 93 28.33 13.21 -12.36
N VAL A 94 29.42 13.83 -11.91
CA VAL A 94 30.66 13.15 -11.54
C VAL A 94 30.98 13.50 -10.09
N GLY A 95 30.81 12.52 -9.19
CA GLY A 95 30.94 12.75 -7.75
C GLY A 95 29.82 13.63 -7.19
N PHE A 96 30.16 14.78 -6.60
CA PHE A 96 29.20 15.76 -6.06
C PHE A 96 28.93 16.95 -6.99
N HIS A 97 29.42 16.91 -8.22
CA HIS A 97 29.23 17.99 -9.20
C HIS A 97 28.37 17.51 -10.36
N CYS A 98 27.40 18.33 -10.74
CA CYS A 98 26.48 18.09 -11.84
C CYS A 98 26.62 19.22 -12.86
N LEU A 99 26.73 18.89 -14.14
CA LEU A 99 26.76 19.88 -15.22
C LEU A 99 25.33 20.23 -15.61
N LEU A 100 24.89 21.44 -15.27
CA LEU A 100 23.61 21.98 -15.71
C LEU A 100 23.88 22.84 -16.95
N ASP A 101 23.29 22.48 -18.09
CA ASP A 101 23.36 23.31 -19.29
C ASP A 101 22.47 24.56 -19.09
N GLN A 102 23.06 25.74 -19.26
CA GLN A 102 22.34 27.01 -19.18
C GLN A 102 21.62 27.30 -20.49
N GLU A 103 20.62 26.49 -20.83
CA GLU A 103 19.65 26.82 -21.87
C GLU A 103 18.32 27.17 -21.21
N GLU A 104 18.30 28.26 -20.43
CA GLU A 104 17.12 29.09 -20.14
C GLU A 104 17.53 30.19 -19.15
N THR A 105 18.29 31.16 -19.66
CA THR A 105 18.40 32.48 -19.02
C THR A 105 18.48 33.54 -20.12
N GLU A 106 17.47 33.57 -20.99
CA GLU A 106 17.10 34.80 -21.65
C GLU A 106 16.04 35.47 -20.76
N GLU A 107 16.55 36.31 -19.87
CA GLU A 107 15.77 37.26 -19.07
C GLU A 107 14.98 38.16 -20.01
N ASP A 108 13.66 38.25 -19.80
CA ASP A 108 12.82 39.35 -20.31
C ASP A 108 13.50 40.69 -20.00
N SER A 109 13.92 41.43 -21.04
CA SER A 109 14.39 42.82 -20.98
C SER A 109 13.98 43.59 -22.22
#